data_AF-A0A1X1RCL2-F1
#
_entry.id   AF-A0A1X1RCL2-F1
#
_cell.length_a   1.000
_cell.length_b   1.000
_cell.length_c   1.000
_cell.angle_alpha   90.00
_cell.angle_beta   90.00
_cell.angle_gamma   90.00
#
_symmetry.space_group_name_H-M   'P 1'
#
loop_
_entity.id
_entity.type
_entity.pdbx_description
1 polymer ?
#
loop_
_entity_poly.entity_id
_entity_poly.type
_entity_poly.pdbx_seq_one_letter_code
_entity_poly.pdbx_strand_id
1 'polypeptide(L)'
;MAGEDALRADQREMQDFAASLGGAAEHLAARLAELDDRVGLLLAGWRGNSGSAYASAWELWHHGARQVQQGLALLARLVAEAGAAYAANEAGSARAMRAVRHG
;
A
#
# COMPACT_ATOMS: atom_id res chain seq x y z
N MET A 1 20.38 7.43 25.48
CA MET A 1 19.95 8.30 24.37
C MET A 1 20.13 7.62 23.02
N ALA A 2 21.30 7.03 22.68
CA ALA A 2 21.51 6.38 21.38
C ALA A 2 20.49 5.30 20.98
N GLY A 3 19.95 4.52 21.92
CA GLY A 3 18.92 3.49 21.63
C GLY A 3 17.54 4.07 21.27
N GLU A 4 17.12 5.17 21.90
CA GLU A 4 15.84 5.82 21.59
C GLU A 4 15.86 6.48 20.20
N ASP A 5 17.01 7.03 19.79
CA ASP A 5 17.15 7.66 18.48
C ASP A 5 17.16 6.62 17.34
N ALA A 6 17.77 5.46 17.55
CA ALA A 6 17.73 4.35 16.59
C ALA A 6 16.30 3.78 16.40
N LEU A 7 15.54 3.66 17.50
CA LEU A 7 14.15 3.20 17.45
C LEU A 7 13.22 4.20 16.75
N ARG A 8 13.40 5.51 16.98
CA ARG A 8 12.66 6.55 16.25
C ARG A 8 12.98 6.56 14.77
N ALA A 9 14.23 6.27 14.39
CA ALA A 9 14.64 6.15 13.00
C ALA A 9 13.94 4.95 12.33
N ASP A 10 13.95 3.77 12.95
CA ASP A 10 13.28 2.56 12.45
C ASP A 10 11.76 2.78 12.28
N GLN A 11 11.11 3.40 13.28
CA GLN A 11 9.69 3.77 13.16
C GLN A 11 9.42 4.69 11.97
N ARG A 12 10.27 5.70 11.76
CA ARG A 12 10.12 6.64 10.65
C ARG A 12 10.31 5.95 9.30
N GLU A 13 11.30 5.07 9.20
CA GLU A 13 11.53 4.25 8.01
C GLU A 13 10.31 3.38 7.67
N MET A 14 9.68 2.76 8.68
CA MET A 14 8.45 1.99 8.48
C MET A 14 7.29 2.86 7.96
N GLN A 15 7.10 4.07 8.52
CA GLN A 15 6.04 4.97 8.07
C GLN A 15 6.29 5.48 6.64
N ASP A 16 7.53 5.84 6.31
CA ASP A 16 7.91 6.28 4.98
C ASP A 16 7.72 5.14 3.95
N PHE A 17 8.06 3.90 4.33
CA PHE A 17 7.84 2.73 3.48
C PHE A 17 6.34 2.43 3.27
N ALA A 18 5.54 2.51 4.33
CA ALA A 18 4.08 2.38 4.23
C ALA A 18 3.47 3.43 3.30
N ALA A 19 3.89 4.69 3.42
CA ALA A 19 3.44 5.77 2.54
C ALA A 19 3.84 5.52 1.08
N SER A 20 5.06 5.04 0.84
CA SER A 20 5.54 4.68 -0.50
C SER A 20 4.68 3.57 -1.13
N LEU A 21 4.37 2.50 -0.39
CA LEU A 21 3.50 1.42 -0.85
C LEU A 21 2.07 1.90 -1.13
N GLY A 22 1.52 2.76 -0.26
CA GLY A 22 0.21 3.36 -0.43
C GLY A 22 0.14 4.22 -1.70
N GLY A 23 1.13 5.09 -1.89
CA GLY A 23 1.25 5.91 -3.09
C GLY A 23 1.41 5.09 -4.37
N ALA A 24 2.16 3.98 -4.32
CA ALA A 24 2.28 3.06 -5.46
C ALA A 24 0.92 2.38 -5.79
N ALA A 25 0.15 2.00 -4.77
CA ALA A 25 -1.19 1.42 -4.96
C ALA A 25 -2.16 2.43 -5.60
N GLU A 26 -2.16 3.68 -5.12
CA GLU A 26 -2.99 4.76 -5.67
C GLU A 26 -2.60 5.11 -7.10
N HIS A 27 -1.30 5.23 -7.38
CA HIS A 27 -0.80 5.48 -8.72
C HIS A 27 -1.20 4.36 -9.69
N LEU A 28 -1.05 3.10 -9.27
CA LEU A 28 -1.49 1.96 -10.07
C LEU A 28 -3.00 2.00 -10.33
N ALA A 29 -3.82 2.29 -9.32
CA ALA A 29 -5.27 2.40 -9.48
C ALA A 29 -5.66 3.45 -10.53
N ALA A 30 -5.06 4.64 -10.48
CA ALA A 30 -5.32 5.70 -11.45
C ALA A 30 -4.93 5.30 -12.88
N ARG A 31 -3.78 4.64 -13.03
CA ARG A 31 -3.29 4.15 -14.34
C ARG A 31 -4.17 3.03 -14.90
N LEU A 32 -4.69 2.15 -14.05
CA LEU A 32 -5.62 1.08 -14.46
C LEU A 32 -6.94 1.66 -14.94
N ALA A 33 -7.51 2.64 -14.23
CA ALA A 33 -8.73 3.31 -14.65
C ALA A 33 -8.58 3.99 -16.01
N GLU A 34 -7.48 4.74 -16.22
CA GLU A 34 -7.18 5.36 -17.51
C GLU A 34 -7.08 4.34 -18.65
N LEU A 35 -6.46 3.19 -18.38
CA LEU A 35 -6.29 2.16 -19.41
C LEU A 35 -7.62 1.45 -19.71
N ASP A 36 -8.47 1.24 -18.69
CA ASP A 36 -9.81 0.67 -18.86
C ASP A 36 -10.69 1.56 -19.75
N ASP A 37 -10.66 2.88 -19.55
CA ASP A 37 -11.35 3.84 -20.42
C ASP A 37 -10.89 3.73 -21.88
N ARG A 38 -9.56 3.69 -22.10
CA ARG A 38 -8.96 3.59 -23.45
C ARG A 38 -9.32 2.27 -24.13
N VAL A 39 -9.31 1.16 -23.39
CA VAL A 39 -9.68 -0.17 -23.92
C VAL A 39 -11.18 -0.25 -24.20
N GLY A 40 -12.02 0.35 -23.37
CA GLY A 40 -13.46 0.46 -23.62
C GLY A 40 -13.75 1.16 -24.96
N LEU A 41 -13.07 2.26 -25.25
CA LEU A 41 -13.18 2.95 -26.54
C LEU A 41 -12.73 2.10 -27.73
N LEU A 42 -11.63 1.35 -27.58
CA LEU A 42 -11.14 0.44 -28.62
C LEU A 42 -12.16 -0.67 -28.92
N LEU A 43 -12.69 -1.31 -27.87
CA LEU A 43 -13.65 -2.42 -27.99
C LEU A 43 -15.02 -1.97 -28.49
N ALA A 44 -15.40 -0.71 -28.32
CA ALA A 44 -16.64 -0.17 -28.88
C ALA A 44 -16.67 -0.27 -30.42
N GLY A 45 -15.51 -0.04 -31.07
CA GLY A 45 -15.32 -0.12 -32.51
C GLY A 45 -14.82 -1.49 -33.01
N TRP A 46 -14.10 -2.24 -32.18
CA TRP A 46 -13.52 -3.53 -32.56
C TRP A 46 -14.41 -4.70 -32.11
N ARG A 47 -15.30 -5.12 -33.01
CA ARG A 47 -16.25 -6.22 -32.78
C ARG A 47 -15.88 -7.48 -33.56
N GLY A 48 -16.51 -8.60 -33.21
CA GLY A 48 -16.28 -9.91 -33.82
C GLY A 48 -15.50 -10.85 -32.91
N ASN A 49 -15.07 -12.00 -33.44
CA ASN A 49 -14.47 -13.07 -32.64
C ASN A 49 -13.13 -12.64 -32.00
N SER A 50 -12.31 -11.87 -32.72
CA SER A 50 -11.03 -11.35 -32.21
C SER A 50 -11.21 -10.27 -31.14
N GLY A 51 -12.19 -9.36 -31.32
CA GLY A 51 -12.53 -8.36 -30.33
C GLY A 51 -13.05 -9.00 -29.02
N SER A 52 -13.90 -10.02 -29.13
CA SER A 52 -14.39 -10.77 -27.96
C SER A 52 -13.26 -11.50 -27.23
N ALA A 53 -12.33 -12.14 -27.96
CA ALA A 53 -11.18 -12.81 -27.36
C ALA A 53 -10.24 -11.82 -26.63
N TYR A 54 -10.02 -10.64 -27.22
CA TYR A 54 -9.26 -9.57 -26.58
C TYR A 54 -9.97 -9.04 -25.33
N ALA A 55 -11.28 -8.82 -25.37
CA ALA A 55 -12.06 -8.37 -24.23
C ALA A 55 -11.94 -9.33 -23.03
N SER A 56 -12.07 -10.64 -23.26
CA SER A 56 -11.88 -11.65 -22.21
C SER A 56 -10.48 -11.63 -21.61
N ALA A 57 -9.45 -11.51 -22.46
CA ALA A 57 -8.07 -11.41 -21.99
C ALA A 57 -7.83 -10.11 -21.19
N TRP A 58 -8.43 -9.00 -21.62
CA TRP A 58 -8.39 -7.72 -20.93
C TRP A 58 -9.03 -7.80 -19.54
N GLU A 59 -10.23 -8.38 -19.43
CA GLU A 59 -10.92 -8.53 -18.15
C GLU A 59 -10.10 -9.35 -17.14
N LEU A 60 -9.51 -10.46 -17.59
CA LEU A 60 -8.64 -11.29 -16.75
C LEU A 60 -7.42 -10.51 -16.26
N TRP A 61 -6.75 -9.81 -17.17
CA TRP A 61 -5.59 -8.98 -16.83
C TRP A 61 -5.96 -7.86 -15.86
N HIS A 62 -7.06 -7.14 -16.12
CA HIS A 62 -7.52 -6.03 -15.29
C HIS A 62 -7.90 -6.51 -13.89
N HIS A 63 -8.55 -7.67 -13.76
CA HIS A 63 -8.80 -8.30 -12.47
C HIS A 63 -7.49 -8.59 -11.71
N GLY A 64 -6.52 -9.22 -12.34
CA GLY A 64 -5.22 -9.51 -11.72
C GLY A 64 -4.49 -8.23 -11.29
N ALA A 65 -4.52 -7.18 -12.11
CA ALA A 65 -3.91 -5.90 -11.77
C ALA A 65 -4.57 -5.24 -10.55
N ARG A 66 -5.90 -5.34 -10.40
CA ARG A 66 -6.60 -4.88 -9.19
C ARG A 66 -6.19 -5.68 -7.95
N GLN A 67 -5.92 -6.98 -8.07
CA GLN A 67 -5.42 -7.78 -6.95
C GLN A 67 -4.02 -7.32 -6.50
N VAL A 68 -3.14 -6.96 -7.43
CA VAL A 68 -1.82 -6.39 -7.11
C VAL A 68 -1.98 -5.06 -6.36
N GLN A 69 -2.84 -4.16 -6.86
CA GLN A 69 -3.14 -2.89 -6.20
C GLN A 69 -3.64 -3.09 -4.77
N GLN A 70 -4.58 -4.01 -4.57
CA GLN A 70 -5.13 -4.34 -3.24
C GLN A 70 -4.05 -4.91 -2.31
N GLY A 71 -3.18 -5.78 -2.83
CA GLY A 71 -2.04 -6.33 -2.09
C GLY A 71 -1.08 -5.24 -1.62
N LEU A 72 -0.74 -4.28 -2.48
CA LEU A 72 0.09 -3.13 -2.12
C LEU A 72 -0.56 -2.27 -1.03
N ALA A 73 -1.86 -1.97 -1.16
CA ALA A 73 -2.60 -1.20 -0.16
C ALA A 73 -2.68 -1.93 1.19
N LEU A 74 -2.87 -3.25 1.17
CA LEU A 74 -2.86 -4.07 2.39
C LEU A 74 -1.48 -4.06 3.06
N LEU A 75 -0.40 -4.24 2.29
CA LEU A 75 0.96 -4.20 2.82
C LEU A 75 1.29 -2.83 3.42
N ALA A 76 0.92 -1.74 2.74
CA ALA A 76 1.06 -0.39 3.26
C ALA A 76 0.39 -0.24 4.64
N ARG A 77 -0.86 -0.72 4.75
CA ARG A 77 -1.61 -0.70 6.01
C ARG A 77 -0.93 -1.52 7.11
N LEU A 78 -0.49 -2.73 6.81
CA LEU A 78 0.15 -3.61 7.79
C LEU A 78 1.46 -3.01 8.33
N VAL A 79 2.26 -2.40 7.46
CA VAL A 79 3.50 -1.72 7.88
C VAL A 79 3.19 -0.49 8.75
N ALA A 80 2.18 0.30 8.38
CA ALA A 80 1.76 1.46 9.18
C ALA A 80 1.25 1.04 10.58
N GLU A 81 0.43 -0.02 10.65
CA GLU A 81 -0.06 -0.60 11.90
C GLU A 81 1.09 -1.13 12.77
N ALA A 82 2.05 -1.83 12.18
CA ALA A 82 3.24 -2.30 12.88
C ALA A 82 4.04 -1.11 13.46
N GLY A 83 4.34 -0.09 12.65
CA GLY A 83 5.04 1.10 13.11
C GLY A 83 4.31 1.84 14.24
N ALA A 84 2.97 1.88 14.21
CA ALA A 84 2.16 2.46 15.27
C ALA A 84 2.19 1.64 16.57
N ALA A 85 2.13 0.31 16.47
CA ALA A 85 2.25 -0.60 17.62
C ALA A 85 3.62 -0.50 18.28
N TYR A 86 4.69 -0.41 17.49
CA TYR A 86 6.05 -0.13 17.99
C TYR A 86 6.11 1.19 18.77
N ALA A 87 5.54 2.27 18.24
CA ALA A 87 5.51 3.57 18.91
C ALA A 87 4.75 3.55 20.25
N ALA A 88 3.63 2.82 20.31
CA ALA A 88 2.82 2.69 21.52
C ALA A 88 3.55 1.93 22.63
N ASN A 89 4.26 0.84 22.27
CA ASN A 89 5.05 0.07 23.21
C ASN A 89 6.18 0.92 23.84
N GLU A 90 6.87 1.73 23.02
CA GLU A 90 7.93 2.61 23.53
C GLU A 90 7.41 3.72 24.44
N ALA A 91 6.27 4.31 24.11
CA ALA A 91 5.64 5.30 24.98
C ALA A 91 5.27 4.71 26.35
N GLY A 92 4.87 3.44 26.39
CA GLY A 92 4.60 2.68 27.62
C GLY A 92 5.87 2.42 28.43
N SER A 93 6.89 1.86 27.79
CA SER A 93 8.19 1.55 28.41
C SER A 93 8.89 2.79 28.97
N ALA A 94 8.91 3.89 28.21
CA ALA A 94 9.49 5.15 28.67
C ALA A 94 8.76 5.75 29.87
N ARG A 95 7.44 5.56 29.98
CA ARG A 95 6.66 5.99 31.16
C ARG A 95 6.96 5.11 32.38
N ALA A 96 7.04 3.79 32.20
CA ALA A 96 7.38 2.85 33.26
C ALA A 96 8.80 3.12 33.81
N MET A 97 9.78 3.32 32.93
CA MET A 97 11.15 3.67 33.34
C MET A 97 11.22 5.00 34.11
N ARG A 98 10.46 6.01 33.68
CA ARG A 98 10.37 7.29 34.41
C ARG A 98 9.73 7.10 35.79
N ALA A 99 8.68 6.30 35.90
CA ALA A 99 8.05 6.01 37.18
C ALA A 99 9.02 5.31 38.15
N VAL A 100 9.83 4.35 37.67
CA VAL A 100 10.86 3.68 38.48
C VAL A 100 11.99 4.63 38.88
N ARG A 101 12.38 5.59 38.03
CA ARG A 101 13.45 6.56 38.33
C ARG A 101 13.03 7.65 39.34
N HIS A 102 11.73 7.85 39.52
CA HIS A 102 11.17 8.89 40.38
C HIS A 102 10.53 8.36 41.67
N GLY A 103 10.61 7.04 41.92
CA GLY A 103 10.26 6.40 43.19
C GLY A 103 11.50 5.90 43.92
#